data_AF-A0A6B3EZ24-F1
#
_entry.id   AF-A0A6B3EZ24-F1
#
_cell.length_a   1.000
_cell.length_b   1.000
_cell.length_c   1.000
_cell.angle_alpha   90.00
_cell.angle_beta   90.00
_cell.angle_gamma   90.00
#
_symmetry.space_group_name_H-M   'P 1'
#
loop_
_entity.id
_entity.type
_entity.pdbx_description
1 polymer ?
#
loop_
_entity_poly.entity_id
_entity_poly.type
_entity_poly.pdbx_seq_one_letter_code
_entity_poly.pdbx_strand_id
1 'polypeptide(L)' 'MSFKAEYIWIDGTQPTAKLRSKTKIVADGAEPGVWGFDGSSTNQAEG' A
#
# COMPACT_ATOMS: atom_id res chain seq x y z
N MET A 1 -9.00 11.75 17.81
CA MET A 1 -9.66 11.74 16.48
C MET A 1 -9.18 10.51 15.69
N SER A 2 -9.47 10.37 14.40
CA SER A 2 -8.78 9.39 13.54
C SER A 2 -8.43 10.07 12.23
N PHE A 3 -7.32 9.68 11.60
CA PHE A 3 -6.88 10.22 10.33
C PHE A 3 -6.75 9.13 9.27
N LYS A 4 -6.69 9.54 8.00
CA LYS A 4 -6.46 8.66 6.86
C LYS A 4 -4.96 8.66 6.52
N ALA A 5 -4.33 7.50 6.55
CA ALA A 5 -2.97 7.30 6.08
C ALA A 5 -3.01 6.61 4.71
N GLU A 6 -2.58 7.30 3.66
CA GLU A 6 -2.49 6.71 2.31
C GLU A 6 -1.12 6.06 2.14
N TYR A 7 -1.12 4.72 2.00
CA TYR A 7 0.09 3.95 1.74
C TYR A 7 0.25 3.85 0.23
N ILE A 8 1.35 4.39 -0.29
CA ILE A 8 1.67 4.43 -1.73
C ILE A 8 2.88 3.53 -1.98
N TRP A 9 2.83 2.73 -3.04
CA TRP A 9 3.96 1.90 -3.48
C TRP A 9 4.01 1.76 -5.00
N ILE A 10 5.11 1.19 -5.50
CA ILE A 10 5.35 0.90 -6.91
C ILE A 10 5.18 -0.61 -7.12
N ASP A 11 4.45 -0.97 -8.18
CA ASP A 11 4.18 -2.37 -8.53
C ASP A 11 5.29 -3.02 -9.38
N GLY A 12 5.10 -4.29 -9.75
CA GLY A 12 6.08 -5.07 -10.54
C GLY A 12 5.84 -5.05 -12.05
N THR A 13 4.94 -4.20 -12.56
CA THR A 13 4.60 -4.18 -13.99
C THR A 13 5.81 -3.79 -14.85
N GLN A 14 5.99 -4.47 -15.99
CA GLN A 14 7.02 -4.15 -16.98
C GLN A 14 6.40 -3.76 -18.33
N PRO A 15 7.06 -2.93 -19.16
CA PRO A 15 8.37 -2.31 -18.93
C PRO A 15 8.33 -1.15 -17.92
N THR A 16 7.13 -0.61 -17.65
CA THR A 16 6.95 0.54 -16.76
C THR A 16 6.10 0.14 -15.57
N ALA A 17 6.68 0.27 -14.38
CA ALA A 17 5.97 0.04 -13.13
C ALA A 17 4.90 1.12 -12.88
N LYS A 18 3.86 0.75 -12.14
CA LYS A 18 2.73 1.64 -11.84
C LYS A 18 2.65 1.96 -10.36
N LEU A 19 2.11 3.14 -10.06
CA LEU A 19 1.74 3.53 -8.70
C LEU A 19 0.50 2.76 -8.24
N ARG A 20 0.52 2.33 -6.98
CA ARG A 20 -0.59 1.70 -6.27
C ARG A 20 -0.76 2.37 -4.93
N SER A 21 -1.98 2.34 -4.40
CA SER A 21 -2.24 2.89 -3.08
C SER A 21 -3.38 2.20 -2.35
N LYS A 22 -3.42 2.38 -1.03
CA LYS A 22 -4.56 2.01 -0.18
C LYS A 22 -4.58 2.84 1.10
N THR A 23 -5.77 3.10 1.60
CA THR A 23 -5.97 3.90 2.81
C THR A 23 -6.07 3.04 4.07
N LYS A 24 -5.35 3.43 5.13
CA LYS A 24 -5.59 2.96 6.51
C LYS A 24 -6.27 4.06 7.32
N ILE A 25 -7.24 3.71 8.15
CA ILE A 25 -7.72 4.60 9.19
C ILE A 25 -6.86 4.37 10.43
N VAL A 26 -6.21 5.43 10.91
CA VAL A 26 -5.29 5.38 12.06
C VAL A 26 -5.86 6.25 13.18
N ALA A 27 -5.81 5.74 14.41
CA ALA A 27 -6.21 6.50 15.59
C ALA A 27 -5.25 7.67 15.82
N ASP A 28 -5.79 8.79 16.27
CA ASP A 28 -5.00 9.94 16.69
C ASP A 28 -4.05 9.59 17.85
N GLY A 29 -2.81 10.08 17.78
CA GLY A 29 -1.71 9.69 18.66
C GLY A 29 -1.04 8.35 18.34
N ALA A 30 -1.51 7.60 17.34
CA ALA A 30 -0.84 6.41 16.84
C ALA A 30 -0.06 6.71 15.55
N GLU A 31 1.17 6.21 15.46
CA GLU A 31 2.01 6.33 14.26
C GLU A 31 1.59 5.32 13.18
N PRO A 32 1.61 5.69 11.88
CA PRO A 32 1.39 4.74 10.79
C PRO A 32 2.49 3.66 10.76
N GLY A 33 2.15 2.42 11.12
CA GLY A 33 3.08 1.28 11.07
C GLY A 33 3.30 0.70 9.67
N VAL A 34 4.19 -0.30 9.56
CA VAL A 34 4.38 -1.09 8.33
C VAL A 34 3.09 -1.87 8.00
N TRP A 35 2.79 -2.01 6.70
CA TRP A 35 1.62 -2.76 6.24
C TRP A 35 1.96 -3.60 5.01
N GLY A 36 1.31 -4.75 4.86
CA GLY A 36 1.44 -5.63 3.69
C GLY A 36 0.25 -5.53 2.75
N PHE A 37 0.44 -5.90 1.49
CA PHE A 37 -0.60 -6.04 0.47
C PHE A 37 -0.41 -7.39 -0.24
N ASP A 38 -1.40 -7.81 -1.01
CA ASP A 38 -1.31 -9.02 -1.83
C ASP A 38 -0.57 -8.72 -3.15
N GLY A 39 0.61 -9.33 -3.31
CA GLY A 39 1.49 -9.12 -4.45
C GLY A 39 1.00 -9.76 -5.76
N SER A 40 0.08 -10.73 -5.69
CA SER A 40 -0.46 -11.41 -6.88
C SER A 40 -1.25 -10.44 -7.77
N SER A 41 -1.88 -9.44 -7.16
CA SER A 41 -2.65 -8.40 -7.86
C SER A 41 -1.79 -7.23 -8.38
N THR A 42 -0.49 -7.25 -8.14
CA THR A 42 0.44 -6.16 -8.47
C THR A 42 1.66 -6.62 -9.28
N ASN A 43 1.64 -7.85 -9.83
CA ASN A 43 2.77 -8.46 -10.54
C ASN A 43 4.04 -8.56 -9.68
N GLN A 44 3.89 -8.70 -8.35
CA GLN A 44 5.01 -8.79 -7.40
C GLN A 44 5.13 -10.17 -6.74
N ALA A 45 4.13 -11.03 -6.93
CA ALA A 45 4.13 -12.43 -6.53
C ALA A 45 3.27 -13.24 -7.52
N GLU A 46 3.49 -14.55 -7.55
CA GLU A 46 2.56 -15.48 -8.21
C GLU A 46 1.31 -15.66 -7.35
N GLY A 47 0.22 -16.11 -7.98
CA GLY A 47 -1.06 -16.43 -7.33
C GLY A 47 -1.21 -17.91 -7.04
#